data_AF-A0A7X3GMV4-F1
#
_entry.id   AF-A0A7X3GMV4-F1
#
_cell.length_a   1.000
_cell.length_b   1.000
_cell.length_c   1.000
_cell.angle_alpha   90.00
_cell.angle_beta   90.00
_cell.angle_gamma   90.00
#
_symmetry.space_group_name_H-M   'P 1'
#
loop_
_entity.id
_entity.type
_entity.pdbx_description
1 polymer ?
#
loop_
_entity_poly.entity_id
_entity_poly.type
_entity_poly.pdbx_seq_one_letter_code
_entity_poly.pdbx_strand_id
1 'polypeptide(L)'
;GYMYREGKPEGFFYLDHRTVDVKYNLVTDVFVTAGNVHDSVPYLSRLDRQRQRFGFAVEAVALDSGYLTTPICKGLEKRKIFGVIAHRRFHPTQGLHPKWKFTYDAERNLYVCPQQQELSYRTTDRHGYRHYASDPKQCETCPMLEQCTRSATKRKIVTRHIWEESKEQVRINRLS
;
A
#
# COMPACT_ATOMS: atom_id res chain seq x y z
N GLY A 1 16.66 16.12 11.89
CA GLY A 1 15.33 16.59 11.47
C GLY A 1 14.38 16.48 12.63
N TYR A 2 13.42 17.41 12.76
CA TYR A 2 12.43 17.36 13.82
C TYR A 2 11.47 16.19 13.59
N MET A 3 11.33 15.29 14.55
CA MET A 3 10.44 14.13 14.47
C MET A 3 9.43 14.19 15.61
N TYR A 4 8.15 14.06 15.24
CA TYR A 4 7.04 13.80 16.15
C TYR A 4 6.33 12.53 15.68
N ARG A 5 6.42 11.45 16.46
CA ARG A 5 5.74 10.18 16.20
C ARG A 5 5.12 9.69 17.50
N GLU A 6 3.85 9.29 17.44
CA GLU A 6 3.13 8.74 18.59
C GLU A 6 3.89 7.54 19.18
N GLY A 7 4.15 7.58 20.49
CA GLY A 7 4.93 6.55 21.20
C GLY A 7 6.45 6.62 21.05
N LYS A 8 7.01 7.70 20.46
CA LYS A 8 8.46 7.95 20.41
C LYS A 8 8.81 9.33 21.00
N PRO A 9 10.07 9.54 21.44
CA PRO A 9 10.53 10.84 21.88
C PRO A 9 10.38 11.91 20.78
N GLU A 10 9.94 13.10 21.18
CA GLU A 10 9.85 14.29 20.33
C GLU A 10 11.17 15.06 20.36
N GLY A 11 11.62 15.54 19.19
CA GLY A 11 12.86 16.32 19.10
C GLY A 11 13.62 16.13 17.79
N PHE A 12 14.90 16.53 17.80
CA PHE A 12 15.77 16.44 16.64
C PHE A 12 16.51 15.11 16.59
N PHE A 13 16.21 14.31 15.57
CA PHE A 13 16.80 12.99 15.37
C PHE A 13 17.32 12.80 13.94
N TYR A 14 18.08 11.73 13.77
CA TYR A 14 18.38 11.12 12.48
C TYR A 14 17.84 9.69 12.48
N LEU A 15 17.60 9.15 11.29
CA LEU A 15 17.25 7.74 11.09
C LEU A 15 18.41 7.06 10.38
N ASP A 16 18.69 5.85 10.83
CA ASP A 16 19.67 4.95 10.24
C ASP A 16 18.94 3.81 9.51
N HIS A 17 19.03 3.81 8.18
CA HIS A 17 18.47 2.78 7.31
C HIS A 17 19.55 1.74 7.03
N ARG A 18 19.35 0.51 7.52
CA ARG A 18 20.32 -0.58 7.39
C ARG A 18 19.75 -1.73 6.58
N THR A 19 20.58 -2.29 5.72
CA THR A 19 20.30 -3.56 5.04
C THR A 19 21.29 -4.60 5.51
N VAL A 20 20.78 -5.80 5.79
CA VAL A 20 21.56 -6.93 6.27
C VAL A 20 21.35 -8.11 5.32
N ASP A 21 22.42 -8.83 5.02
CA ASP A 21 22.33 -10.13 4.37
C ASP A 21 21.85 -11.19 5.36
N VAL A 22 20.79 -11.91 5.01
CA VAL A 22 20.15 -12.88 5.90
C VAL A 22 21.02 -14.12 6.13
N LYS A 23 21.83 -14.52 5.15
CA LYS A 23 22.59 -15.78 5.21
C LYS A 23 23.80 -15.67 6.15
N TYR A 24 24.50 -14.56 6.10
CA TYR A 24 25.77 -14.35 6.80
C TYR A 24 25.70 -13.24 7.86
N ASN A 25 24.55 -12.59 8.04
CA ASN A 25 24.33 -11.49 8.99
C ASN A 25 25.29 -10.30 8.77
N LEU A 26 25.69 -10.07 7.53
CA LEU A 26 26.58 -8.97 7.17
C LEU A 26 25.77 -7.70 6.86
N VAL A 27 26.17 -6.58 7.46
CA VAL A 27 25.62 -5.28 7.09
C VAL A 27 26.15 -4.92 5.71
N THR A 28 25.24 -4.86 4.73
CA THR A 28 25.56 -4.60 3.33
C THR A 28 25.24 -3.16 2.93
N ASP A 29 24.48 -2.43 3.75
CA ASP A 29 24.25 -1.01 3.58
C ASP A 29 23.90 -0.28 4.88
N VAL A 30 24.33 0.98 4.95
CA VAL A 30 23.99 1.96 6.00
C VAL A 30 23.72 3.29 5.31
N PHE A 31 22.60 3.92 5.64
CA PHE A 31 22.23 5.22 5.08
C PHE A 31 21.52 6.06 6.12
N VAL A 32 22.03 7.27 6.36
CA VAL A 32 21.48 8.18 7.37
C VAL A 32 20.63 9.25 6.71
N THR A 33 19.43 9.47 7.24
CA THR A 33 18.54 10.57 6.83
C THR A 33 18.11 11.41 8.03
N ALA A 34 17.55 12.58 7.76
CA ALA A 34 16.88 13.37 8.79
C ALA A 34 15.68 12.60 9.41
N GLY A 35 15.42 12.83 10.69
CA GLY A 35 14.34 12.19 11.48
C GLY A 35 12.92 12.28 10.91
N ASN A 36 12.67 13.27 10.04
CA ASN A 36 11.37 13.50 9.40
C ASN A 36 11.19 12.73 8.08
N VAL A 37 12.22 12.04 7.58
CA VAL A 37 12.12 11.21 6.38
C VAL A 37 11.52 9.86 6.77
N HIS A 38 10.53 9.37 6.02
CA HIS A 38 9.95 8.06 6.27
C HIS A 38 10.84 6.93 5.72
N ASP A 39 10.91 5.81 6.44
CA ASP A 39 11.83 4.70 6.15
C ASP A 39 11.64 4.07 4.76
N SER A 40 10.40 4.10 4.25
CA SER A 40 10.06 3.63 2.91
C SER A 40 10.63 4.47 1.77
N VAL A 41 10.98 5.74 2.01
CA VAL A 41 11.39 6.70 0.97
C VAL A 41 12.74 6.32 0.34
N PRO A 42 13.82 6.10 1.10
CA PRO A 42 15.12 5.75 0.51
C PRO A 42 15.20 4.29 0.05
N TYR A 43 14.30 3.41 0.50
CA TYR A 43 14.45 1.96 0.38
C TYR A 43 14.88 1.46 -1.02
N LEU A 44 14.12 1.80 -2.07
CA LEU A 44 14.39 1.28 -3.41
C LEU A 44 15.74 1.76 -3.96
N SER A 45 16.15 3.00 -3.66
CA SER A 45 17.45 3.51 -4.10
C SER A 45 18.60 2.86 -3.33
N ARG A 46 18.38 2.50 -2.06
CA ARG A 46 19.37 1.74 -1.28
C ARG A 46 19.55 0.34 -1.82
N LEU A 47 18.45 -0.36 -2.12
CA LEU A 47 18.47 -1.66 -2.76
C LEU A 47 19.24 -1.64 -4.09
N ASP A 48 18.97 -0.64 -4.94
CA ASP A 48 19.69 -0.50 -6.22
C ASP A 48 21.17 -0.21 -6.03
N ARG A 49 21.53 0.66 -5.09
CA ARG A 49 22.94 0.95 -4.79
C ARG A 49 23.70 -0.31 -4.39
N GLN A 50 23.11 -1.18 -3.58
CA GLN A 50 23.78 -2.42 -3.15
C GLN A 50 24.04 -3.36 -4.33
N ARG A 51 23.02 -3.54 -5.19
CA ARG A 51 23.14 -4.34 -6.42
C ARG A 51 24.22 -3.80 -7.34
N GLN A 52 24.28 -2.49 -7.52
CA GLN A 52 25.28 -1.83 -8.39
C GLN A 52 26.68 -1.87 -7.79
N ARG A 53 26.82 -1.62 -6.48
CA ARG A 53 28.13 -1.51 -5.79
C ARG A 53 28.85 -2.85 -5.68
N PHE A 54 28.09 -3.92 -5.41
CA PHE A 54 28.63 -5.23 -5.07
C PHE A 54 28.29 -6.32 -6.10
N GLY A 55 27.49 -6.00 -7.13
CA GLY A 55 27.06 -6.98 -8.12
C GLY A 55 26.09 -8.02 -7.58
N PHE A 56 25.38 -7.74 -6.49
CA PHE A 56 24.49 -8.71 -5.86
C PHE A 56 23.30 -9.09 -6.78
N ALA A 57 23.17 -10.39 -7.03
CA ALA A 57 21.98 -11.00 -7.58
C ALA A 57 20.94 -11.18 -6.46
N VAL A 58 20.26 -10.09 -6.08
CA VAL A 58 19.24 -10.13 -5.03
C VAL A 58 18.00 -10.84 -5.55
N GLU A 59 17.70 -12.01 -5.00
CA GLU A 59 16.52 -12.82 -5.36
C GLU A 59 15.30 -12.46 -4.53
N ALA A 60 15.49 -12.20 -3.23
CA ALA A 60 14.42 -11.93 -2.29
C ALA A 60 14.79 -10.85 -1.27
N VAL A 61 13.77 -10.20 -0.73
CA VAL A 61 13.89 -9.21 0.35
C VAL A 61 12.80 -9.43 1.41
N ALA A 62 13.17 -9.29 2.68
CA ALA A 62 12.24 -9.31 3.80
C ALA A 62 12.16 -7.90 4.43
N LEU A 63 10.96 -7.34 4.55
CA LEU A 63 10.75 -5.97 5.05
C LEU A 63 9.65 -5.91 6.11
N ASP A 64 9.74 -4.90 6.98
CA ASP A 64 8.70 -4.64 7.97
C ASP A 64 7.43 -4.03 7.35
N SER A 65 6.38 -3.91 8.17
CA SER A 65 5.08 -3.45 7.71
C SER A 65 4.99 -1.98 7.30
N GLY A 66 5.95 -1.15 7.71
CA GLY A 66 6.10 0.23 7.26
C GLY A 66 6.55 0.35 5.81
N TYR A 67 7.16 -0.69 5.24
CA TYR A 67 7.56 -0.73 3.82
C TYR A 67 6.44 -1.23 2.89
N LEU A 68 5.27 -1.64 3.41
CA LEU A 68 4.14 -2.13 2.60
C LEU A 68 3.43 -0.97 1.87
N THR A 69 4.11 -0.39 0.89
CA THR A 69 3.64 0.73 0.08
C THR A 69 3.56 0.33 -1.39
N THR A 70 2.59 0.90 -2.11
CA THR A 70 2.36 0.59 -3.52
C THR A 70 3.60 0.85 -4.41
N PRO A 71 4.36 1.95 -4.22
CA PRO A 71 5.60 2.18 -4.98
C PRO A 71 6.68 1.13 -4.71
N ILE A 72 6.84 0.67 -3.46
CA ILE A 72 7.81 -0.38 -3.12
C ILE A 72 7.42 -1.70 -3.76
N CYS A 73 6.16 -2.12 -3.62
CA CYS A 73 5.68 -3.36 -4.24
C CYS A 73 5.90 -3.35 -5.76
N LYS A 74 5.55 -2.25 -6.45
CA LYS A 74 5.82 -2.14 -7.88
C LYS A 74 7.32 -2.10 -8.20
N GLY A 75 8.12 -1.45 -7.35
CA GLY A 75 9.56 -1.37 -7.48
C GLY A 75 10.23 -2.75 -7.42
N LEU A 76 9.80 -3.60 -6.49
CA LEU A 76 10.30 -4.98 -6.36
C LEU A 76 9.86 -5.85 -7.55
N GLU A 77 8.60 -5.75 -7.96
CA GLU A 77 8.08 -6.47 -9.14
C GLU A 77 8.86 -6.12 -10.40
N LYS A 78 9.09 -4.82 -10.68
CA LYS A 78 9.88 -4.36 -11.84
C LYS A 78 11.32 -4.91 -11.82
N ARG A 79 11.88 -5.16 -10.64
CA ARG A 79 13.23 -5.70 -10.47
C ARG A 79 13.24 -7.23 -10.48
N LYS A 80 12.07 -7.88 -10.57
CA LYS A 80 11.89 -9.33 -10.44
C LYS A 80 12.44 -9.87 -9.11
N ILE A 81 12.27 -9.10 -8.04
CA ILE A 81 12.71 -9.48 -6.69
C ILE A 81 11.51 -9.96 -5.89
N PHE A 82 11.65 -11.12 -5.26
CA PHE A 82 10.62 -11.69 -4.39
C PHE A 82 10.54 -10.93 -3.07
N GLY A 83 9.51 -10.10 -2.91
CA GLY A 83 9.29 -9.32 -1.69
C GLY A 83 8.40 -10.05 -0.69
N VAL A 84 8.91 -10.23 0.53
CA VAL A 84 8.12 -10.63 1.71
C VAL A 84 8.02 -9.44 2.64
N ILE A 85 6.84 -8.82 2.71
CA ILE A 85 6.62 -7.63 3.52
C ILE A 85 5.58 -7.93 4.60
N ALA A 86 5.90 -7.63 5.86
CA ALA A 86 4.97 -7.83 6.96
C ALA A 86 3.68 -7.00 6.75
N HIS A 87 2.53 -7.52 7.18
CA HIS A 87 1.26 -6.85 7.02
C HIS A 87 0.81 -6.18 8.33
N ARG A 88 0.48 -4.89 8.27
CA ARG A 88 -0.21 -4.19 9.37
C ARG A 88 -1.72 -4.19 9.11
N ARG A 89 -2.51 -4.65 10.08
CA ARG A 89 -3.97 -4.54 10.01
C ARG A 89 -4.36 -3.06 10.17
N PHE A 90 -5.03 -2.52 9.17
CA PHE A 90 -5.69 -1.22 9.29
C PHE A 90 -7.08 -1.43 9.86
N HIS A 91 -7.42 -0.65 10.89
CA HIS A 91 -8.78 -0.61 11.40
C HIS A 91 -9.63 0.25 10.45
N PRO A 92 -10.69 -0.31 9.84
CA PRO A 92 -11.58 0.47 9.01
C PRO A 92 -12.32 1.50 9.86
N THR A 93 -12.81 2.56 9.22
CA THR A 93 -13.69 3.53 9.88
C THR A 93 -14.88 2.81 10.50
N GLN A 94 -15.06 2.97 11.82
CA GLN A 94 -16.17 2.34 12.53
C GLN A 94 -17.52 2.78 11.97
N GLY A 95 -18.43 1.81 11.83
CA GLY A 95 -19.78 2.02 11.29
C GLY A 95 -19.89 2.03 9.77
N LEU A 96 -18.78 1.94 9.02
CA LEU A 96 -18.81 1.84 7.56
C LEU A 96 -18.33 0.48 7.05
N HIS A 97 -18.87 0.05 5.92
CA HIS A 97 -18.43 -1.14 5.22
C HIS A 97 -16.98 -0.97 4.74
N PRO A 98 -16.10 -1.90 5.13
CA PRO A 98 -14.70 -1.86 4.74
C PRO A 98 -14.55 -2.21 3.25
N LYS A 99 -13.43 -1.80 2.65
CA LYS A 99 -13.15 -2.00 1.21
C LYS A 99 -13.23 -3.47 0.78
N TRP A 100 -12.82 -4.42 1.63
CA TRP A 100 -12.85 -5.86 1.30
C TRP A 100 -14.26 -6.45 1.16
N LYS A 101 -15.31 -5.74 1.59
CA LYS A 101 -16.70 -6.12 1.29
C LYS A 101 -17.13 -5.76 -0.15
N PHE A 102 -16.29 -5.02 -0.88
CA PHE A 102 -16.53 -4.66 -2.28
C PHE A 102 -15.62 -5.52 -3.15
N THR A 103 -16.20 -6.34 -4.01
CA THR A 103 -15.47 -7.27 -4.88
C THR A 103 -15.09 -6.55 -6.16
N TYR A 104 -13.83 -6.65 -6.56
CA TYR A 104 -13.37 -6.10 -7.84
C TYR A 104 -13.55 -7.15 -8.94
N ASP A 105 -14.26 -6.77 -10.00
CA ASP A 105 -14.36 -7.54 -11.23
C ASP A 105 -13.33 -7.00 -12.23
N ALA A 106 -12.31 -7.81 -12.49
CA ALA A 106 -11.21 -7.44 -13.37
C ALA A 106 -11.60 -7.44 -14.86
N GLU A 107 -12.51 -8.33 -15.28
CA GLU A 107 -12.95 -8.44 -16.67
C GLU A 107 -13.80 -7.24 -17.07
N ARG A 108 -14.72 -6.85 -16.20
CA ARG A 108 -15.63 -5.72 -16.42
C ARG A 108 -15.07 -4.38 -15.93
N ASN A 109 -13.92 -4.38 -15.26
CA ASN A 109 -13.29 -3.21 -14.64
C ASN A 109 -14.28 -2.39 -13.80
N LEU A 110 -14.91 -3.05 -12.83
CA LEU A 110 -15.87 -2.45 -11.91
C LEU A 110 -15.76 -3.05 -10.51
N TYR A 111 -16.39 -2.41 -9.54
CA TYR A 111 -16.60 -3.01 -8.22
C TYR A 111 -18.07 -3.41 -8.04
N VAL A 112 -18.30 -4.51 -7.32
CA VAL A 112 -19.63 -4.94 -6.89
C VAL A 112 -19.74 -4.74 -5.38
N CYS A 113 -20.81 -4.07 -4.95
CA CYS A 113 -21.08 -3.83 -3.53
C CYS A 113 -21.77 -5.03 -2.86
N PRO A 114 -21.89 -5.06 -1.51
CA PRO A 114 -22.58 -6.14 -0.79
C PRO A 114 -24.05 -6.34 -1.19
N GLN A 115 -24.69 -5.30 -1.75
CA GLN A 115 -26.06 -5.32 -2.26
C GLN A 115 -26.13 -5.60 -3.77
N GLN A 116 -25.06 -6.14 -4.36
CA GLN A 116 -24.95 -6.49 -5.78
C GLN A 116 -25.08 -5.31 -6.76
N GLN A 117 -24.97 -4.06 -6.27
CA GLN A 117 -24.91 -2.89 -7.15
C GLN A 117 -23.50 -2.68 -7.69
N GLU A 118 -23.44 -2.24 -8.95
CA GLU A 118 -22.19 -1.99 -9.64
C GLU A 118 -21.66 -0.58 -9.39
N LEU A 119 -20.34 -0.49 -9.25
CA LEU A 119 -19.57 0.74 -9.14
C LEU A 119 -18.66 0.82 -10.36
N SER A 120 -19.08 1.56 -11.37
CA SER A 120 -18.33 1.73 -12.62
C SER A 120 -17.13 2.65 -12.45
N TYR A 121 -16.10 2.42 -13.25
CA TYR A 121 -14.95 3.31 -13.35
C TYR A 121 -15.38 4.72 -13.78
N ARG A 122 -14.83 5.75 -13.12
CA ARG A 122 -15.08 7.15 -13.45
C ARG A 122 -13.85 7.86 -13.98
N THR A 123 -12.76 7.82 -13.23
CA THR A 123 -11.56 8.60 -13.52
C THR A 123 -10.36 8.01 -12.80
N THR A 124 -9.17 8.41 -13.23
CA THR A 124 -7.91 8.14 -12.53
C THR A 124 -7.30 9.46 -12.13
N ASP A 125 -6.94 9.61 -10.86
CA ASP A 125 -6.28 10.82 -10.38
C ASP A 125 -4.80 10.89 -10.80
N ARG A 126 -4.17 12.05 -10.58
CA ARG A 126 -2.73 12.25 -10.85
C ARG A 126 -1.80 11.35 -10.01
N HIS A 127 -2.32 10.77 -8.93
CA HIS A 127 -1.59 9.89 -8.03
C HIS A 127 -1.73 8.41 -8.42
N GLY A 128 -2.47 8.10 -9.49
CA GLY A 128 -2.66 6.75 -9.99
C GLY A 128 -3.79 5.97 -9.31
N TYR A 129 -4.70 6.63 -8.60
CA TYR A 129 -5.91 6.00 -8.06
C TYR A 129 -7.05 6.05 -9.06
N ARG A 130 -7.55 4.87 -9.44
CA ARG A 130 -8.81 4.71 -10.17
C ARG A 130 -9.97 4.87 -9.20
N HIS A 131 -10.94 5.69 -9.56
CA HIS A 131 -12.16 5.93 -8.80
C HIS A 131 -13.33 5.18 -9.42
N TYR A 132 -14.02 4.39 -8.60
CA TYR A 132 -15.21 3.65 -8.96
C TYR A 132 -16.38 4.20 -8.14
N ALA A 133 -17.49 4.51 -8.79
CA ALA A 133 -18.61 5.20 -8.15
C ALA A 133 -19.93 4.48 -8.34
N SER A 134 -20.74 4.43 -7.29
CA SER A 134 -22.11 3.93 -7.37
C SER A 134 -23.06 4.95 -8.00
N ASP A 135 -24.20 4.46 -8.47
CA ASP A 135 -25.33 5.29 -8.86
C ASP A 135 -26.07 5.82 -7.61
N PRO A 136 -26.11 7.14 -7.38
CA PRO A 136 -26.85 7.74 -6.27
C PRO A 136 -28.31 7.35 -6.21
N LYS A 137 -28.98 7.22 -7.37
CA LYS A 137 -30.42 6.93 -7.42
C LYS A 137 -30.73 5.55 -6.88
N GLN A 138 -29.85 4.58 -7.16
CA GLN A 138 -29.96 3.21 -6.65
C GLN A 138 -29.51 3.11 -5.18
N CYS A 139 -28.56 3.95 -4.76
CA CYS A 139 -28.11 3.99 -3.36
C CYS A 139 -29.11 4.72 -2.45
N GLU A 140 -29.91 5.64 -2.97
CA GLU A 140 -30.88 6.42 -2.19
C GLU A 140 -31.95 5.56 -1.52
N THR A 141 -32.39 4.50 -2.20
CA THR A 141 -33.37 3.54 -1.69
C THR A 141 -32.72 2.32 -1.02
N CYS A 142 -31.38 2.31 -0.88
CA CYS A 142 -30.65 1.16 -0.36
C CYS A 142 -30.76 1.08 1.17
N PRO A 143 -31.19 -0.07 1.74
CA PRO A 143 -31.35 -0.23 3.19
C PRO A 143 -30.01 -0.18 3.94
N MET A 144 -28.89 -0.39 3.25
CA MET A 144 -27.53 -0.35 3.84
C MET A 144 -26.81 0.98 3.61
N LEU A 145 -27.50 2.04 3.16
CA LEU A 145 -26.88 3.31 2.80
C LEU A 145 -26.02 3.90 3.93
N GLU A 146 -26.56 3.93 5.15
CA GLU A 146 -25.86 4.46 6.34
C GLU A 146 -24.56 3.72 6.65
N GLN A 147 -24.53 2.41 6.39
CA GLN A 147 -23.35 1.58 6.56
C GLN A 147 -22.42 1.63 5.34
N CYS A 148 -22.89 2.13 4.19
CA CYS A 148 -22.12 2.15 2.95
C CYS A 148 -21.33 3.46 2.79
N THR A 149 -21.98 4.61 2.97
CA THR A 149 -21.39 5.94 2.74
C THR A 149 -22.04 7.00 3.63
N ARG A 150 -21.26 8.01 4.04
CA ARG A 150 -21.76 9.22 4.72
C ARG A 150 -21.89 10.42 3.76
N SER A 151 -21.79 10.17 2.45
CA SER A 151 -21.87 11.23 1.44
C SER A 151 -23.27 11.82 1.38
N ALA A 152 -23.38 13.16 1.40
CA ALA A 152 -24.65 13.87 1.19
C ALA A 152 -25.29 13.54 -0.17
N THR A 153 -24.46 13.24 -1.19
CA THR A 153 -24.93 12.84 -2.52
C THR A 153 -25.31 11.36 -2.62
N LYS A 154 -25.32 10.62 -1.49
CA LYS A 154 -25.65 9.18 -1.41
C LYS A 154 -24.79 8.31 -2.33
N ARG A 155 -23.63 8.81 -2.77
CA ARG A 155 -22.70 8.13 -3.65
C ARG A 155 -21.60 7.44 -2.85
N LYS A 156 -21.32 6.18 -3.13
CA LYS A 156 -20.14 5.46 -2.67
C LYS A 156 -19.02 5.61 -3.69
N ILE A 157 -17.82 5.90 -3.20
CA ILE A 157 -16.60 5.90 -4.01
C ILE A 157 -15.65 4.84 -3.43
N VAL A 158 -15.15 3.96 -4.29
CA VAL A 158 -14.09 3.00 -3.98
C VAL A 158 -12.88 3.34 -4.85
N THR A 159 -11.70 3.37 -4.26
CA THR A 159 -10.45 3.65 -4.99
C THR A 159 -9.57 2.41 -5.09
N ARG A 160 -8.93 2.22 -6.24
CA ARG A 160 -7.93 1.16 -6.49
C ARG A 160 -6.71 1.80 -7.16
N HIS A 161 -5.52 1.57 -6.63
CA HIS A 161 -4.31 2.07 -7.29
C HIS A 161 -4.04 1.27 -8.58
N ILE A 162 -3.44 1.90 -9.60
CA ILE A 162 -3.02 1.22 -10.84
C ILE A 162 -2.01 0.09 -10.63
N TRP A 163 -1.37 0.04 -9.47
CA TRP A 163 -0.40 -1.00 -9.08
C TRP A 163 -0.89 -1.77 -7.84
N GLU A 164 -2.20 -1.81 -7.61
CA GLU A 164 -2.79 -2.59 -6.51
C GLU A 164 -2.46 -4.08 -6.66
N GLU A 165 -2.42 -4.58 -7.89
CA GLU A 165 -2.04 -5.97 -8.20
C GLU A 165 -0.63 -6.30 -7.69
N SER A 166 0.34 -5.41 -7.90
CA SER A 166 1.70 -5.56 -7.36
C SER A 166 1.71 -5.72 -5.84
N LYS A 167 0.81 -5.01 -5.16
CA LYS A 167 0.66 -5.07 -3.70
C LYS A 167 -0.07 -6.34 -3.25
N GLU A 168 -1.05 -6.80 -4.02
CA GLU A 168 -1.75 -8.07 -3.79
C GLU A 168 -0.79 -9.26 -3.94
N GLN A 169 0.06 -9.27 -4.97
CA GLN A 169 1.08 -10.31 -5.16
C GLN A 169 2.07 -10.39 -3.98
N VAL A 170 2.61 -9.25 -3.52
CA VAL A 170 3.50 -9.22 -2.34
C VAL A 170 2.79 -9.74 -1.07
N ARG A 171 1.48 -9.54 -0.95
CA ARG A 171 0.71 -10.12 0.18
C ARG A 171 0.59 -11.64 0.08
N ILE A 172 0.45 -12.18 -1.13
CA ILE A 172 0.41 -13.62 -1.37
C ILE A 172 1.78 -14.24 -1.07
N ASN A 173 2.88 -13.62 -1.52
CA ASN A 173 4.25 -14.07 -1.28
C ASN A 173 4.58 -14.32 0.20
N ARG A 174 3.93 -13.61 1.13
CA ARG A 174 4.10 -13.82 2.57
C ARG A 174 3.54 -15.17 3.07
N LEU A 175 2.57 -15.74 2.35
CA LEU A 175 1.90 -16.99 2.71
C LEU A 175 2.56 -18.22 2.10
N SER A 176 3.50 -18.03 1.17
CA SER A 176 4.39 -19.05 0.60
C SER A 176 5.49 -19.44 1.58
#